data_AF-K4K192-F1
#
_entry.id   AF-K4K192-F1
#
_cell.length_a   1.000
_cell.length_b   1.000
_cell.length_c   1.000
_cell.angle_alpha   90.00
_cell.angle_beta   90.00
_cell.angle_gamma   90.00
#
_symmetry.space_group_name_H-M   'P 1'
#
loop_
_entity.id
_entity.type
_entity.pdbx_description
1 polymer ?
#
loop_
_entity_poly.entity_id
_entity_poly.type
_entity_poly.pdbx_seq_one_letter_code
_entity_poly.pdbx_strand_id
1 'polypeptide(L)' 'GDDCVAVKCGSGKEMMDYQRSENINVDGCTVRGAHGGFVIGSETASGVKGATVRNCRFLGTDRGLRIKT' A
#
# COMPACT_ATOMS: atom_id res chain seq x y z
N GLY A 1 6.13 -3.44 -13.40
CA GLY A 1 7.57 -3.42 -13.06
C GLY A 1 7.87 -2.95 -11.64
N ASP A 2 6.87 -2.59 -10.81
CA ASP A 2 7.04 -2.31 -9.37
C ASP A 2 5.73 -2.66 -8.63
N ASP A 3 5.42 -2.02 -7.51
CA ASP A 3 4.18 -2.17 -6.75
C ASP A 3 2.96 -1.61 -7.53
N CYS A 4 1.82 -2.31 -7.48
CA CYS A 4 0.60 -1.96 -8.20
C CYS A 4 -0.26 -0.92 -7.45
N VAL A 5 -0.56 -1.17 -6.18
CA VAL A 5 -1.16 -0.18 -5.28
C VAL A 5 -0.14 0.11 -4.18
N ALA A 6 0.34 1.35 -4.09
CA ALA A 6 1.32 1.77 -3.08
C ALA A 6 0.74 2.88 -2.19
N VAL A 7 0.52 2.57 -0.91
CA VAL A 7 0.03 3.48 0.11
C VAL A 7 1.21 4.09 0.84
N LYS A 8 1.31 5.42 0.83
CA LYS A 8 2.39 6.18 1.47
C LYS A 8 1.80 7.29 2.33
N CYS A 9 2.59 7.83 3.25
CA CYS A 9 2.21 8.98 4.08
C CYS A 9 3.45 9.78 4.51
N GLY A 10 4.37 9.99 3.58
CA GLY A 10 5.56 10.81 3.79
C GLY A 10 6.72 10.09 4.47
N SER A 11 7.88 10.73 4.45
CA SER A 11 9.14 10.28 5.06
C SER A 11 9.69 11.38 5.95
N GLY A 12 10.50 11.00 6.93
CA GLY A 12 11.14 11.97 7.82
C GLY A 12 10.27 12.40 8.99
N LYS A 13 10.91 12.99 10.00
CA LYS A 13 10.26 13.38 11.26
C LYS A 13 9.28 14.53 11.06
N GLU A 14 9.55 15.40 10.09
CA GLU A 14 8.72 16.53 9.70
C GLU A 14 7.32 16.10 9.26
N MET A 15 7.18 14.88 8.73
CA MET A 15 5.88 14.36 8.28
C MET A 15 5.02 13.82 9.43
N MET A 16 5.55 13.62 10.65
CA MET A 16 4.78 13.01 11.75
C MET A 16 3.51 13.79 12.14
N ASP A 17 3.51 15.10 11.93
CA ASP A 17 2.38 15.98 12.26
C ASP A 17 1.42 16.21 11.07
N TYR A 18 1.68 15.55 9.93
CA TYR A 18 0.86 15.66 8.72
C TYR A 18 -0.22 14.58 8.64
N GLN A 19 -1.08 14.68 7.63
CA GLN A 19 -2.20 13.79 7.44
C GLN A 19 -1.75 12.35 7.16
N ARG A 20 -2.30 11.41 7.94
CA ARG A 20 -2.14 9.97 7.72
C ARG A 20 -2.89 9.49 6.48
N SER A 21 -2.43 8.38 5.91
CA SER A 21 -3.22 7.60 4.95
C SER A 21 -4.18 6.69 5.70
N GLU A 22 -5.49 6.89 5.54
CA GLU A 22 -6.48 6.17 6.34
C GLU A 22 -7.76 5.77 5.59
N ASN A 23 -8.46 4.76 6.13
CA ASN A 23 -9.75 4.26 5.66
C ASN A 23 -9.76 3.88 4.16
N ILE A 24 -8.73 3.14 3.74
CA ILE A 24 -8.54 2.72 2.35
C ILE A 24 -9.29 1.41 2.09
N ASN A 25 -10.09 1.35 1.03
CA ASN A 25 -10.75 0.13 0.57
C ASN A 25 -10.37 -0.19 -0.88
N VAL A 26 -9.79 -1.38 -1.09
CA VAL A 26 -9.48 -1.93 -2.41
C VAL A 26 -10.29 -3.21 -2.59
N ASP A 27 -11.22 -3.19 -3.54
CA ASP A 27 -12.20 -4.26 -3.76
C ASP A 27 -12.28 -4.66 -5.23
N GLY A 28 -12.29 -5.96 -5.50
CA GLY A 28 -12.60 -6.50 -6.84
C GLY A 28 -11.51 -6.31 -7.89
N CYS A 29 -10.29 -5.93 -7.51
CA CYS A 29 -9.22 -5.62 -8.46
C CYS A 29 -8.48 -6.89 -8.93
N THR A 30 -8.08 -6.93 -10.20
CA THR A 30 -7.12 -7.91 -10.71
C THR A 30 -5.80 -7.23 -11.03
N VAL A 31 -4.76 -7.57 -10.28
CA VAL A 31 -3.37 -7.15 -10.49
C VAL A 31 -2.64 -8.19 -11.31
N ARG A 32 -1.84 -7.77 -12.30
CA ARG A 32 -1.05 -8.64 -13.18
C ARG A 32 0.40 -8.17 -13.24
N GLY A 33 1.36 -9.05 -12.92
CA GLY A 33 2.80 -8.78 -13.14
C GLY A 33 3.36 -7.57 -12.38
N ALA A 34 3.46 -7.67 -11.05
CA ALA A 34 3.92 -6.58 -10.17
C ALA A 34 4.88 -7.09 -9.06
N HIS A 35 5.76 -6.23 -8.54
CA HIS A 35 6.61 -6.55 -7.38
C HIS A 35 5.79 -6.63 -6.07
N GLY A 36 4.67 -5.91 -6.02
CA GLY A 36 3.73 -5.87 -4.92
C GLY A 36 2.31 -5.60 -5.41
N GLY A 37 1.33 -6.34 -4.90
CA GLY A 37 -0.07 -6.19 -5.26
C GLY A 37 -0.69 -4.99 -4.58
N PHE A 38 -0.83 -5.08 -3.26
CA PHE A 38 -1.13 -3.96 -2.38
C PHE A 38 0.04 -3.76 -1.43
N VAL A 39 0.57 -2.55 -1.37
CA VAL A 39 1.79 -2.24 -0.64
C VAL A 39 1.58 -1.05 0.26
N ILE A 40 1.98 -1.18 1.52
CA ILE A 40 2.14 -0.06 2.44
C ILE A 40 3.62 0.29 2.50
N GLY A 41 3.97 1.53 2.18
CA GLY A 41 5.30 2.12 2.34
C GLY A 41 6.18 2.19 1.08
N SER A 42 7.49 2.40 1.25
CA SER A 42 8.22 2.49 2.53
C SER A 42 7.95 3.79 3.32
N GLU A 43 7.55 4.85 2.66
CA GLU A 43 7.33 6.18 3.23
C GLU A 43 6.08 6.17 4.12
N THR A 44 6.26 5.90 5.42
CA THR A 44 5.18 5.65 6.38
C THR A 44 5.15 6.62 7.58
N ALA A 45 5.83 7.76 7.50
CA ALA A 45 6.11 8.64 8.63
C ALA A 45 4.86 9.19 9.35
N SER A 46 3.85 9.64 8.61
CA SER A 46 2.59 10.15 9.22
C SER A 46 1.64 9.02 9.68
N GLY A 47 2.01 7.75 9.42
CA GLY A 47 1.23 6.56 9.75
C GLY A 47 0.17 6.16 8.72
N VAL A 48 -0.19 4.88 8.73
CA VAL A 48 -1.27 4.30 7.91
C VAL A 48 -2.27 3.62 8.82
N LYS A 49 -3.57 3.96 8.70
CA LYS A 49 -4.61 3.44 9.59
C LYS A 49 -5.85 2.99 8.82
N GLY A 50 -6.16 1.69 8.89
CA GLY A 50 -7.36 1.13 8.27
C GLY A 50 -7.19 0.99 6.76
N ALA A 51 -6.81 -0.20 6.33
CA ALA A 51 -6.80 -0.61 4.94
C ALA A 51 -7.52 -1.96 4.83
N THR A 52 -8.53 -2.05 3.97
CA THR A 52 -9.23 -3.28 3.63
C THR A 52 -8.97 -3.61 2.18
N VAL A 53 -8.43 -4.81 1.94
CA VAL A 53 -8.21 -5.34 0.60
C VAL A 53 -8.99 -6.64 0.48
N ARG A 54 -10.00 -6.67 -0.38
CA ARG A 54 -10.90 -7.81 -0.50
C ARG A 54 -11.26 -8.11 -1.96
N ASN A 55 -11.61 -9.37 -2.24
CA ASN A 55 -11.98 -9.83 -3.58
C ASN A 55 -10.96 -9.50 -4.69
N CYS A 56 -9.67 -9.39 -4.33
CA CYS A 56 -8.61 -9.07 -5.28
C CYS A 56 -7.90 -10.33 -5.78
N ARG A 57 -7.44 -10.30 -7.03
CA ARG A 57 -6.64 -11.35 -7.66
C ARG A 57 -5.25 -10.80 -7.99
N PHE A 58 -4.19 -11.45 -7.52
CA PHE A 58 -2.81 -11.07 -7.80
C PHE A 58 -2.16 -12.15 -8.68
N LEU A 59 -2.12 -11.92 -9.99
CA LEU A 59 -1.74 -12.92 -10.99
C LEU A 59 -0.32 -12.64 -11.49
N GLY A 60 0.61 -13.56 -11.21
CA GLY A 60 2.02 -13.37 -11.56
C GLY A 60 2.67 -12.16 -10.86
N THR A 61 2.13 -11.77 -9.71
CA THR A 61 2.67 -10.72 -8.82
C THR A 61 3.55 -11.37 -7.76
N ASP A 62 4.75 -10.82 -7.51
CA ASP A 62 5.73 -11.40 -6.59
C ASP A 62 5.19 -11.50 -5.15
N ARG A 63 4.46 -10.47 -4.70
CA ARG A 63 3.88 -10.37 -3.35
C ARG A 63 2.48 -9.79 -3.43
N GLY A 64 1.45 -10.53 -3.00
CA GLY A 64 0.06 -10.03 -3.02
C GLY A 64 -0.15 -8.83 -2.08
N LEU A 65 0.34 -8.93 -0.85
CA LEU A 65 0.36 -7.85 0.16
C LEU A 65 1.82 -7.65 0.62
N ARG A 66 2.28 -6.40 0.73
CA ARG A 66 3.63 -6.09 1.22
C ARG A 66 3.60 -4.87 2.17
N ILE A 67 4.35 -4.95 3.26
CA ILE A 67 4.54 -3.81 4.17
C ILE A 67 6.03 -3.50 4.20
N LYS A 68 6.38 -2.24 3.96
CA LYS A 68 7.73 -1.67 3.99
C LYS A 68 7.69 -0.42 4.88
N THR A 69 8.79 -0.10 5.54
CA THR A 69 8.98 1.16 6.26
C THR A 69 10.36 1.73 5.99
#